data_AF-A0A949MU09-F1
#
_entry.id   AF-A0A949MU09-F1
#
_cell.length_a   1.000
_cell.length_b   1.000
_cell.length_c   1.000
_cell.angle_alpha   90.00
_cell.angle_beta   90.00
_cell.angle_gamma   90.00
#
_symmetry.space_group_name_H-M   'P 1'
#
loop_
_entity.id
_entity.type
_entity.pdbx_description
1 polymer ?
#
loop_
_entity_poly.entity_id
_entity_poly.type
_entity_poly.pdbx_seq_one_letter_code
_entity_poly.pdbx_strand_id
1 'polypeptide(L)'
;MPDISPQTLVVAIEAVASEIRSLRAALAEGHAAPEEYQLLEDRLRAAADLERAYAAAAKTALNLPPYDALTGGKHDMPDGDPL
;
A
#
# COMPACT_ATOMS: atom_id res chain seq x y z
N MET A 1 -4.42 17.40 -11.51
CA MET A 1 -4.80 16.60 -10.33
C MET A 1 -5.05 17.57 -9.18
N PRO A 2 -6.04 17.34 -8.31
CA PRO A 2 -6.19 18.14 -7.10
C PRO A 2 -4.91 18.06 -6.26
N ASP A 3 -4.53 19.17 -5.63
CA ASP A 3 -3.41 19.24 -4.69
C ASP A 3 -3.78 18.48 -3.42
N ILE A 4 -3.51 17.18 -3.40
CA ILE A 4 -3.65 16.35 -2.21
C ILE A 4 -2.40 16.57 -1.37
N SER A 5 -2.58 16.93 -0.10
CA SER A 5 -1.45 17.15 0.79
C SER A 5 -0.62 15.86 0.95
N PRO A 6 0.70 15.95 1.15
CA PRO A 6 1.55 14.78 1.39
C PRO A 6 1.05 13.91 2.55
N GLN A 7 0.48 14.51 3.58
CA GLN A 7 -0.10 13.80 4.73
C GLN A 7 -1.38 13.04 4.35
N THR A 8 -2.26 13.64 3.55
CA THR A 8 -3.45 12.96 3.02
C THR A 8 -3.05 11.77 2.13
N LEU A 9 -1.97 11.92 1.36
CA LEU A 9 -1.46 10.86 0.51
C LEU A 9 -0.92 9.68 1.33
N VAL A 10 -0.20 9.93 2.42
CA VAL A 10 0.24 8.91 3.37
C VAL A 10 -0.96 8.12 3.92
N VAL A 11 -1.98 8.82 4.44
CA VAL A 11 -3.18 8.17 5.01
C VAL A 11 -3.92 7.34 3.95
N ALA A 12 -4.01 7.84 2.72
CA ALA A 12 -4.64 7.10 1.62
C ALA A 12 -3.87 5.81 1.27
N ILE A 13 -2.53 5.86 1.24
CA ILE A 13 -1.68 4.70 0.98
C ILE A 13 -1.86 3.65 2.07
N GLU A 14 -1.82 4.04 3.34
CA GLU A 14 -1.98 3.13 4.47
C GLU A 14 -3.35 2.44 4.46
N ALA A 15 -4.41 3.21 4.19
CA ALA A 15 -5.77 2.70 4.11
C ALA A 15 -5.92 1.67 2.98
N VAL A 16 -5.47 2.01 1.77
CA VAL A 16 -5.53 1.11 0.61
C VAL A 16 -4.68 -0.13 0.83
N ALA A 17 -3.48 0.00 1.41
CA ALA A 17 -2.64 -1.15 1.73
C ALA A 17 -3.31 -2.09 2.76
N SER A 18 -4.02 -1.53 3.75
CA SER A 18 -4.77 -2.32 4.73
C SER A 18 -5.96 -3.05 4.11
N GLU A 19 -6.70 -2.40 3.22
CA GLU A 19 -7.79 -3.05 2.47
C GLU A 19 -7.27 -4.19 1.59
N ILE A 20 -6.18 -3.98 0.85
CA ILE A 20 -5.55 -5.02 0.01
C ILE A 20 -5.17 -6.24 0.85
N ARG A 21 -4.56 -6.05 2.02
CA ARG A 21 -4.20 -7.16 2.91
C ARG A 21 -5.43 -7.92 3.40
N SER A 22 -6.49 -7.19 3.78
CA SER A 22 -7.75 -7.79 4.26
C SER A 22 -8.43 -8.60 3.17
N LEU A 23 -8.50 -8.06 1.94
CA LEU A 23 -9.06 -8.76 0.78
C LEU A 23 -8.23 -10.00 0.44
N ARG A 24 -6.90 -9.89 0.43
CA ARG A 24 -6.00 -11.05 0.20
C ARG A 24 -6.18 -12.15 1.24
N ALA A 25 -6.40 -11.80 2.51
CA ALA A 25 -6.67 -12.78 3.56
C ALA A 25 -8.01 -13.49 3.32
N ALA A 26 -9.08 -12.75 3.04
CA ALA A 26 -10.39 -13.32 2.73
C ALA A 26 -10.37 -14.25 1.49
N LEU A 27 -9.60 -13.86 0.47
CA LEU A 27 -9.37 -14.67 -0.72
C LEU A 27 -8.60 -15.97 -0.43
N ALA A 28 -7.58 -15.90 0.43
CA ALA A 28 -6.79 -17.08 0.82
C ALA A 28 -7.61 -18.10 1.63
N GLU A 29 -8.58 -17.63 2.43
CA GLU A 29 -9.50 -18.47 3.18
C GLU A 29 -10.59 -19.11 2.29
N GLY A 30 -10.66 -18.75 1.00
CA GLY A 30 -11.64 -19.28 0.07
C GLY A 30 -13.07 -18.79 0.33
N HIS A 31 -13.22 -17.73 1.13
CA HIS A 31 -14.50 -17.12 1.46
C HIS A 31 -14.88 -15.95 0.54
N ALA A 32 -14.05 -15.66 -0.46
CA ALA A 32 -14.23 -14.50 -1.29
C ALA A 32 -15.28 -14.67 -2.39
N ALA A 33 -16.18 -13.69 -2.49
CA ALA A 33 -17.12 -13.54 -3.58
C ALA A 33 -16.43 -12.99 -4.85
N PRO A 34 -16.96 -13.25 -6.06
CA PRO A 34 -16.42 -12.70 -7.31
C PRO A 34 -16.22 -11.18 -7.29
N GLU A 35 -17.10 -10.45 -6.61
CA GLU A 35 -17.03 -9.00 -6.44
C GLU A 35 -15.80 -8.57 -5.63
N GLU A 36 -15.32 -9.40 -4.71
CA GLU A 36 -14.14 -9.11 -3.88
C GLU A 36 -12.83 -9.29 -4.66
N TYR A 37 -12.81 -10.18 -5.66
CA TYR A 37 -11.70 -10.26 -6.62
C TYR A 37 -11.59 -8.97 -7.44
N GLN A 38 -12.72 -8.48 -7.96
CA GLN A 38 -12.75 -7.22 -8.70
C GLN A 38 -12.35 -6.04 -7.81
N LEU A 39 -12.84 -6.02 -6.57
CA LEU A 39 -12.49 -5.00 -5.60
C LEU A 39 -10.99 -4.98 -5.30
N LEU A 40 -10.36 -6.16 -5.18
CA LEU A 40 -8.92 -6.26 -5.00
C LEU A 40 -8.15 -5.69 -6.19
N GLU A 41 -8.54 -6.02 -7.42
CA GLU A 41 -7.91 -5.45 -8.62
C GLU A 41 -8.02 -3.92 -8.66
N ASP A 42 -9.19 -3.38 -8.32
CA ASP A 42 -9.41 -1.95 -8.25
C ASP A 42 -8.54 -1.28 -7.17
N ARG A 43 -8.40 -1.93 -6.00
CA ARG A 43 -7.49 -1.45 -4.95
C ARG A 43 -6.03 -1.49 -5.37
N LEU A 44 -5.59 -2.54 -6.07
CA LEU A 44 -4.23 -2.63 -6.58
C LEU A 44 -3.93 -1.52 -7.59
N ARG A 45 -4.89 -1.18 -8.46
CA ARG A 45 -4.76 -0.06 -9.39
C ARG A 45 -4.68 1.27 -8.66
N ALA A 46 -5.54 1.48 -7.65
CA ALA A 46 -5.49 2.66 -6.81
C ALA A 46 -4.14 2.80 -6.08
N ALA A 47 -3.60 1.70 -5.55
CA ALA A 47 -2.28 1.69 -4.92
C ALA A 47 -1.17 2.11 -5.89
N ALA A 48 -1.17 1.60 -7.12
CA ALA A 48 -0.21 2.00 -8.14
C ALA A 48 -0.31 3.49 -8.50
N ASP A 49 -1.52 4.05 -8.52
CA ASP A 49 -1.72 5.48 -8.77
C ASP A 49 -1.22 6.34 -7.60
N LEU A 50 -1.48 5.90 -6.37
CA LEU A 50 -0.99 6.55 -5.16
C LEU A 50 0.54 6.50 -5.06
N GLU A 51 1.16 5.38 -5.43
CA GLU A 51 2.62 5.25 -5.47
C GLU A 51 3.26 6.27 -6.42
N ARG A 52 2.69 6.45 -7.62
CA ARG A 52 3.18 7.45 -8.59
C ARG A 52 3.02 8.87 -8.05
N ALA A 53 1.91 9.17 -7.40
CA ALA A 53 1.70 10.45 -6.73
C ALA A 53 2.69 10.66 -5.57
N TYR A 54 2.99 9.60 -4.82
CA TYR A 54 3.94 9.62 -3.71
C TYR A 54 5.35 9.87 -4.18
N ALA A 55 5.77 9.18 -5.25
CA ALA A 55 7.06 9.38 -5.87
C ALA A 55 7.23 10.82 -6.41
N ALA A 56 6.15 11.45 -6.88
CA ALA A 56 6.18 12.86 -7.26
C ALA A 56 6.31 13.78 -6.04
N ALA A 57 5.55 13.53 -4.97
CA ALA A 57 5.59 14.30 -3.73
C ALA A 57 6.92 14.15 -2.97
N ALA A 58 7.53 12.97 -3.00
CA ALA A 58 8.82 12.68 -2.36
C ALA A 58 9.99 13.46 -3.00
N LYS A 59 9.85 13.93 -4.24
CA LYS A 59 10.85 14.80 -4.87
C LYS A 59 10.89 16.20 -4.27
N THR A 60 9.81 16.63 -3.62
CA THR A 60 9.64 18.00 -3.11
C THR A 60 9.48 18.08 -1.60
N ALA A 61 9.03 16.99 -0.95
CA ALA A 61 8.86 16.93 0.50
C ALA A 61 10.06 16.28 1.20
N LEU A 62 10.66 16.98 2.17
CA LEU A 62 11.91 16.55 2.82
C LEU A 62 11.76 15.42 3.87
N ASN A 63 10.55 15.13 4.35
CA ASN A 63 10.31 14.26 5.52
C ASN A 63 9.20 13.23 5.28
N LEU A 64 9.01 12.80 4.03
CA LEU A 64 8.05 11.73 3.74
C LEU A 64 8.65 10.37 4.14
N PRO A 65 7.90 9.50 4.84
CA PRO A 65 8.37 8.14 5.16
C PRO A 65 8.68 7.33 3.89
N PRO A 66 9.47 6.24 3.97
CA PRO A 66 9.63 5.36 2.82
C PRO A 66 8.28 4.68 2.50
N TYR A 67 7.94 4.57 1.22
CA TYR A 67 6.67 3.96 0.77
C TYR A 67 6.46 2.55 1.32
N ASP A 68 7.53 1.74 1.37
CA ASP A 68 7.50 0.39 1.93
C ASP A 68 7.10 0.35 3.41
N ALA A 69 7.43 1.39 4.19
CA ALA A 69 6.98 1.44 5.58
C ALA A 69 5.46 1.65 5.70
N LEU A 70 4.84 2.33 4.73
CA LEU A 70 3.40 2.61 4.71
C LEU A 70 2.58 1.40 4.27
N THR A 71 3.14 0.61 3.35
CA THR A 71 2.47 -0.60 2.85
C THR A 71 2.66 -1.80 3.78
N GLY A 72 3.44 -1.65 4.86
CA GLY A 72 3.81 -2.74 5.76
C GLY A 72 4.89 -3.65 5.18
N GLY A 73 5.57 -3.23 4.11
CA GLY A 73 6.74 -3.87 3.52
C GLY A 73 7.98 -3.69 4.39
N LYS A 74 7.95 -4.20 5.63
CA LYS A 74 9.18 -4.47 6.36
C LYS A 74 9.60 -5.90 6.03
N HIS A 75 10.57 -6.00 5.14
CA HIS A 75 11.77 -6.83 5.34
C HIS A 75 11.53 -8.06 6.24
N ASP A 76 10.89 -9.09 5.68
CA ASP A 76 11.22 -10.46 6.01
C ASP A 76 12.69 -10.69 5.61
N MET A 77 13.64 -10.15 6.37
CA MET A 77 14.90 -10.87 6.55
C MET A 77 14.83 -11.54 7.90
N PRO A 78 14.95 -12.87 7.95
CA PRO A 78 15.26 -13.52 9.20
C PRO A 78 16.63 -13.02 9.67
N ASP A 79 16.63 -12.21 10.71
CA ASP A 79 17.80 -12.03 11.57
C ASP A 79 18.18 -13.42 12.12
N GLY A 80 19.09 -14.12 11.46
CA GLY A 80 19.54 -15.44 11.94
C GLY A 80 20.38 -16.24 10.94
N ASP A 81 21.67 -15.91 10.85
CA ASP A 81 22.73 -16.88 11.21
C ASP A 81 24.12 -16.20 11.14
N PRO A 82 24.76 -15.88 12.29
CA PRO A 82 26.20 -15.78 12.31
C PRO A 82 26.80 -17.20 12.24
N LEU A 83 27.61 -17.44 11.20
CA LEU A 83 28.50 -18.62 11.08
C LEU A 83 29.42 -18.77 12.30
#